data_AF-A0A924DWR3-F1
#
_entry.id   AF-A0A924DWR3-F1
#
_cell.length_a   1.000
_cell.length_b   1.000
_cell.length_c   1.000
_cell.angle_alpha   90.00
_cell.angle_beta   90.00
_cell.angle_gamma   90.00
#
_symmetry.space_group_name_H-M   'P 1'
#
loop_
_entity.id
_entity.type
_entity.pdbx_description
1 polymer ?
#
loop_
_entity_poly.entity_id
_entity_poly.type
_entity_poly.pdbx_seq_one_letter_code
_entity_poly.pdbx_strand_id
1 'polypeptide(L)'
;MRTPTVVFAALLSLAALGVGVLEYRHHPETILAVMTTDLSQRTAEQRQNIETATRALDGVTVESGRDFSFNAAVGPRTTARGYREAVALMEGNRITSVGGGICQLSSTLYGAAKRAGCPIVRRVPHRGSVQSVPPGEDATVWYGGADLIWRAPSKVTVTATVHGDKLIVAIVRPAG
;
A
#
# COMPACT_ATOMS: atom_id res chain seq x y z
N MET A 1 -79.91 -8.24 -21.16
CA MET A 1 -79.55 -7.88 -19.76
C MET A 1 -78.42 -6.87 -19.82
N ARG A 2 -78.70 -5.64 -19.32
CA ARG A 2 -77.81 -4.48 -19.04
C ARG A 2 -76.74 -4.07 -20.08
N THR A 3 -77.09 -3.09 -20.92
CA THR A 3 -76.21 -1.95 -21.29
C THR A 3 -76.23 -0.91 -20.12
N PRO A 4 -75.44 0.20 -20.03
CA PRO A 4 -74.73 0.95 -21.11
C PRO A 4 -73.44 1.76 -20.71
N THR A 5 -72.87 2.55 -21.66
CA THR A 5 -72.18 3.89 -21.53
C THR A 5 -70.87 3.99 -20.68
N VAL A 6 -69.86 4.87 -20.84
CA VAL A 6 -69.76 6.31 -21.16
C VAL A 6 -68.32 6.67 -21.59
N VAL A 7 -68.19 7.64 -22.50
CA VAL A 7 -67.00 8.40 -22.92
C VAL A 7 -66.77 9.60 -21.97
N PHE A 8 -65.52 9.92 -21.56
CA PHE A 8 -64.89 11.26 -21.64
C PHE A 8 -63.65 11.45 -20.74
N ALA A 9 -62.80 12.36 -21.23
CA ALA A 9 -61.48 12.83 -20.79
C ALA A 9 -61.29 13.22 -19.31
N ALA A 10 -60.02 13.21 -18.87
CA ALA A 10 -59.49 14.20 -17.95
C ALA A 10 -57.96 14.35 -18.12
N LEU A 11 -57.53 15.52 -18.60
CA LEU A 11 -56.21 16.09 -18.33
C LEU A 11 -56.13 16.41 -16.83
N LEU A 12 -55.05 16.01 -16.16
CA LEU A 12 -54.65 16.55 -14.87
C LEU A 12 -53.11 16.56 -14.80
N SER A 13 -52.56 17.75 -14.99
CA SER A 13 -51.22 18.15 -14.58
C SER A 13 -51.12 18.19 -13.06
N LEU A 14 -50.08 17.61 -12.46
CA LEU A 14 -49.37 18.24 -11.33
C LEU A 14 -48.02 17.58 -11.01
N ALA A 15 -47.03 18.46 -10.81
CA ALA A 15 -45.90 18.39 -9.89
C ALA A 15 -44.73 17.42 -10.21
N ALA A 16 -43.59 18.07 -10.45
CA ALA A 16 -42.25 17.51 -10.37
C ALA A 16 -42.04 16.71 -9.06
N LEU A 17 -41.63 15.46 -9.20
CA LEU A 17 -40.65 14.88 -8.30
C LEU A 17 -39.43 14.64 -9.16
N GLY A 18 -38.44 15.52 -9.00
CA GLY A 18 -37.10 15.31 -9.52
C GLY A 18 -36.56 14.01 -8.96
N VAL A 19 -36.82 12.91 -9.66
CA VAL A 19 -36.00 11.72 -9.53
C VAL A 19 -34.72 12.09 -10.23
N GLY A 20 -33.86 12.82 -9.51
CA GLY A 20 -32.45 12.82 -9.82
C GLY A 20 -32.08 11.35 -9.92
N VAL A 21 -31.83 10.89 -11.14
CA VAL A 21 -30.97 9.74 -11.35
C VAL A 21 -29.67 10.19 -10.71
N LEU A 22 -29.51 9.86 -9.43
CA LEU A 22 -28.22 9.87 -8.78
C LEU A 22 -27.39 8.98 -9.69
N GLU A 23 -26.56 9.58 -10.53
CA GLU A 23 -25.46 8.89 -11.16
C GLU A 23 -24.67 8.29 -10.00
N TYR A 24 -24.97 7.05 -9.64
CA TYR A 24 -24.18 6.28 -8.70
C TYR A 24 -22.88 5.98 -9.43
N ARG A 25 -21.97 6.97 -9.39
CA ARG A 25 -20.63 6.84 -9.92
C ARG A 25 -19.91 5.90 -8.98
N HIS A 26 -19.94 4.61 -9.31
CA HIS A 26 -19.03 3.66 -8.72
C HIS A 26 -17.62 4.15 -9.09
N HIS A 27 -16.89 4.67 -8.11
CA HIS A 27 -15.48 5.02 -8.27
C HIS A 27 -14.68 3.80 -7.83
N PRO A 28 -14.38 2.82 -8.72
CA PRO A 28 -13.60 1.67 -8.31
C PRO A 28 -12.22 2.11 -7.81
N GLU A 29 -11.71 1.40 -6.82
CA GLU A 29 -10.33 1.58 -6.38
C GLU A 29 -9.38 1.47 -7.58
N THR A 30 -8.41 2.38 -7.67
CA THR A 30 -7.44 2.39 -8.77
C THR A 30 -6.07 2.04 -8.26
N ILE A 31 -5.48 0.96 -8.77
CA ILE A 31 -4.06 0.64 -8.55
C ILE A 31 -3.22 1.66 -9.31
N LEU A 32 -2.48 2.51 -8.59
CA LEU A 32 -1.60 3.53 -9.18
C LEU A 32 -0.26 2.92 -9.60
N ALA A 33 0.28 2.02 -8.77
CA ALA A 33 1.46 1.24 -9.12
C ALA A 33 1.55 -0.01 -8.25
N VAL A 34 2.23 -1.03 -8.77
CA VAL A 34 2.59 -2.27 -8.07
C VAL A 34 4.09 -2.49 -8.21
N MET A 35 4.73 -2.97 -7.16
CA MET A 35 6.05 -3.55 -7.23
C MET A 35 6.06 -4.92 -6.57
N THR A 36 6.76 -5.85 -7.21
CA THR A 36 6.96 -7.21 -6.72
C THR A 36 8.44 -7.50 -6.58
N THR A 37 8.85 -8.08 -5.45
CA THR A 37 10.21 -8.61 -5.26
C THR A 37 10.19 -10.07 -4.85
N ASP A 38 11.28 -10.78 -5.14
CA ASP A 38 11.39 -12.22 -4.92
C ASP A 38 11.91 -12.55 -3.51
N LEU A 39 11.28 -13.54 -2.88
CA LEU A 39 11.61 -14.03 -1.54
C LEU A 39 12.20 -15.46 -1.55
N SER A 40 12.44 -16.07 -2.71
CA SER A 40 12.92 -17.47 -2.79
C SER A 40 14.28 -17.68 -2.14
N GLN A 41 15.11 -16.63 -2.10
CA GLN A 41 16.44 -16.64 -1.49
C GLN A 41 16.44 -16.22 -0.01
N ARG A 42 15.25 -16.04 0.60
CA ARG A 42 15.12 -15.61 2.00
C ARG A 42 14.99 -16.81 2.93
N THR A 43 15.67 -16.73 4.07
CA THR A 43 15.51 -17.71 5.14
C THR A 43 14.10 -17.61 5.74
N ALA A 44 13.67 -18.64 6.46
CA ALA A 44 12.37 -18.66 7.13
C ALA A 44 12.19 -17.46 8.09
N GLU A 45 13.25 -17.08 8.80
CA GLU A 45 13.25 -15.96 9.75
C GLU A 45 13.13 -14.62 9.03
N GLN A 46 13.85 -14.44 7.90
CA GLN A 46 13.72 -13.24 7.08
C GLN A 46 12.29 -13.10 6.52
N ARG A 47 11.71 -14.21 6.04
CA ARG A 47 10.33 -14.23 5.55
C ARG A 47 9.33 -13.89 6.65
N GLN A 48 9.46 -14.51 7.83
CA GLN A 48 8.63 -14.19 9.00
C GLN A 48 8.70 -12.70 9.37
N ASN A 49 9.89 -12.11 9.35
CA ASN A 49 10.08 -10.68 9.61
C ASN A 49 9.39 -9.80 8.57
N ILE A 50 9.55 -10.15 7.29
CA ILE A 50 8.91 -9.44 6.17
C ILE A 50 7.39 -9.56 6.26
N GLU A 51 6.84 -10.75 6.51
CA GLU A 51 5.40 -10.96 6.67
C GLU A 51 4.83 -10.19 7.87
N THR A 52 5.56 -10.17 8.99
CA THR A 52 5.16 -9.41 10.18
C THR A 52 5.11 -7.91 9.91
N ALA A 53 6.13 -7.37 9.21
CA ALA A 53 6.13 -5.97 8.81
C ALA A 53 5.07 -5.66 7.72
N THR A 54 4.83 -6.61 6.81
CA THR A 54 3.83 -6.50 5.73
C THR A 54 2.43 -6.32 6.30
N ARG A 55 2.06 -7.12 7.32
CA ARG A 55 0.77 -6.97 8.02
C ARG A 55 0.57 -5.61 8.69
N ALA A 56 1.64 -4.93 9.07
CA ALA A 56 1.56 -3.58 9.64
C ALA A 56 1.40 -2.48 8.57
N LEU A 57 1.74 -2.77 7.32
CA LEU A 57 1.62 -1.83 6.20
C LEU A 57 0.32 -1.98 5.42
N ASP A 58 -0.19 -3.21 5.34
CA ASP A 58 -1.38 -3.52 4.56
C ASP A 58 -2.60 -2.75 5.09
N GLY A 59 -3.26 -2.02 4.19
CA GLY A 59 -4.42 -1.19 4.51
C GLY A 59 -4.08 0.19 5.09
N VAL A 60 -2.81 0.59 5.22
CA VAL A 60 -2.46 1.92 5.73
C VAL A 60 -2.86 3.00 4.72
N THR A 61 -3.82 3.85 5.10
CA THR A 61 -4.25 5.00 4.31
C THR A 61 -3.47 6.27 4.68
N VAL A 62 -3.07 7.02 3.65
CA VAL A 62 -2.35 8.28 3.76
C VAL A 62 -3.18 9.37 3.07
N GLU A 63 -3.58 10.37 3.84
CA GLU A 63 -4.38 11.48 3.33
C GLU A 63 -3.59 12.39 2.40
N SER A 64 -4.30 13.12 1.53
CA SER A 64 -3.69 14.03 0.56
C SER A 64 -2.76 15.05 1.24
N GLY A 65 -1.56 15.21 0.70
CA GLY A 65 -0.54 16.13 1.21
C GLY A 65 0.17 15.66 2.49
N ARG A 66 -0.15 14.46 3.02
CA ARG A 66 0.50 13.92 4.22
C ARG A 66 1.71 13.06 3.87
N ASP A 67 2.64 12.99 4.82
CA ASP A 67 3.80 12.12 4.76
C ASP A 67 3.47 10.74 5.34
N PHE A 68 3.92 9.70 4.64
CA PHE A 68 4.02 8.35 5.15
C PHE A 68 5.44 8.11 5.65
N SER A 69 5.59 7.54 6.85
CA SER A 69 6.86 7.05 7.40
C SER A 69 6.81 5.54 7.57
N PHE A 70 7.77 4.83 6.98
CA PHE A 70 7.86 3.38 7.11
C PHE A 70 8.07 2.94 8.56
N ASN A 71 8.94 3.65 9.30
CA ASN A 71 9.18 3.34 10.70
C ASN A 71 7.98 3.65 11.59
N ALA A 72 7.21 4.71 11.32
CA ALA A 72 5.99 5.00 12.06
C ALA A 72 4.91 3.94 11.80
N ALA A 73 4.73 3.51 10.55
CA ALA A 73 3.73 2.50 10.18
C ALA A 73 4.08 1.10 10.73
N VAL A 74 5.33 0.68 10.60
CA VAL A 74 5.75 -0.67 11.01
C VAL A 74 6.09 -0.75 12.51
N GLY A 75 6.64 0.30 13.10
CA GLY A 75 7.04 0.38 14.52
C GLY A 75 8.33 -0.40 14.89
N PRO A 76 8.62 -0.59 16.19
CA PRO A 76 9.82 -1.30 16.67
C PRO A 76 9.92 -2.77 16.20
N ARG A 77 11.12 -3.24 15.87
CA ARG A 77 11.37 -4.63 15.43
C ARG A 77 11.86 -5.44 16.62
N THR A 78 10.93 -5.96 17.41
CA THR A 78 11.24 -6.69 18.66
C THR A 78 10.69 -8.11 18.62
N THR A 79 11.31 -9.01 19.38
CA THR A 79 10.85 -10.40 19.52
C THR A 79 9.42 -10.49 20.06
N ALA A 80 9.06 -9.62 21.01
CA ALA A 80 7.71 -9.51 21.55
C ALA A 80 6.65 -9.14 20.49
N ARG A 81 7.04 -8.48 19.39
CA ARG A 81 6.15 -8.17 18.26
C ARG A 81 6.20 -9.23 17.15
N GLY A 82 6.83 -10.38 17.41
CA GLY A 82 6.91 -11.51 16.49
C GLY A 82 8.07 -11.48 15.50
N TYR A 83 9.01 -10.52 15.65
CA TYR A 83 10.24 -10.49 14.85
C TYR A 83 11.25 -11.52 15.36
N ARG A 84 12.08 -12.04 14.45
CA ARG A 84 13.14 -13.01 14.71
C ARG A 84 14.49 -12.43 14.34
N GLU A 85 15.53 -12.95 14.98
CA GLU A 85 16.90 -12.71 14.55
C GLU A 85 17.12 -13.31 13.17
N ALA A 86 17.70 -12.51 12.28
CA ALA A 86 18.04 -12.94 10.94
C ALA A 86 19.19 -12.08 10.41
N VAL A 87 19.83 -12.54 9.33
CA VAL A 87 20.85 -11.75 8.65
C VAL A 87 20.22 -10.48 8.07
N ALA A 88 20.81 -9.34 8.43
CA ALA A 88 20.55 -8.01 7.91
C ALA A 88 21.81 -7.48 7.20
N LEU A 89 21.61 -6.56 6.27
CA LEU A 89 22.69 -5.80 5.64
C LEU A 89 22.81 -4.46 6.33
N MET A 90 23.97 -4.16 6.90
CA MET A 90 24.28 -2.89 7.52
C MET A 90 25.65 -2.40 7.04
N GLU A 91 25.67 -1.22 6.41
CA GLU A 91 26.88 -0.61 5.86
C GLU A 91 27.71 -1.51 4.93
N GLY A 92 27.05 -2.40 4.17
CA GLY A 92 27.71 -3.35 3.27
C GLY A 92 28.12 -4.67 3.94
N ASN A 93 27.97 -4.78 5.27
CA ASN A 93 28.28 -5.99 6.03
C ASN A 93 27.02 -6.79 6.34
N ARG A 94 27.18 -8.12 6.46
CA ARG A 94 26.15 -9.02 6.98
C ARG A 94 26.25 -9.09 8.49
N ILE A 95 25.19 -8.70 9.18
CA ILE A 95 25.08 -8.78 10.65
C ILE A 95 23.82 -9.56 11.02
N THR A 96 23.79 -10.18 12.20
CA THR A 96 22.55 -10.74 12.75
C THR A 96 21.83 -9.66 13.55
N SER A 97 20.54 -9.46 13.26
CA SER A 97 19.71 -8.49 13.98
C SER A 97 18.24 -8.92 14.00
N VAL A 98 17.52 -8.52 15.04
CA VAL A 98 16.06 -8.72 15.11
C VAL A 98 15.39 -7.88 14.02
N GLY A 99 14.61 -8.54 13.15
CA GLY A 99 14.02 -7.89 11.99
C GLY A 99 14.91 -7.86 10.74
N GLY A 100 15.96 -8.69 10.68
CA GLY A 100 16.72 -8.87 9.45
C GLY A 100 15.81 -9.21 8.25
N GLY A 101 16.09 -8.60 7.09
CA GLY A 101 15.32 -8.73 5.85
C GLY A 101 14.33 -7.60 5.54
N ILE A 102 13.99 -6.76 6.52
CA ILE A 102 12.94 -5.71 6.38
C ILE A 102 13.26 -4.64 5.33
N CYS A 103 14.55 -4.37 5.06
CA CYS A 103 14.94 -3.43 4.00
C CYS A 103 14.39 -3.82 2.62
N GLN A 104 14.13 -5.11 2.36
CA GLN A 104 13.50 -5.53 1.11
C GLN A 104 12.05 -5.03 0.99
N LEU A 105 11.29 -5.07 2.08
CA LEU A 105 9.93 -4.52 2.11
C LEU A 105 9.93 -3.01 1.91
N SER A 106 10.83 -2.29 2.60
CA SER A 106 11.02 -0.86 2.39
C SER A 106 11.40 -0.54 0.94
N SER A 107 12.32 -1.29 0.33
CA SER A 107 12.72 -1.11 -1.07
C SER A 107 11.57 -1.39 -2.04
N THR A 108 10.75 -2.40 -1.76
CA THR A 108 9.56 -2.73 -2.58
C THR A 108 8.51 -1.62 -2.48
N LEU A 109 8.25 -1.10 -1.28
CA LEU A 109 7.37 0.05 -1.09
C LEU A 109 7.91 1.31 -1.76
N TYR A 110 9.22 1.56 -1.67
CA TYR A 110 9.86 2.70 -2.32
C TYR A 110 9.61 2.70 -3.83
N GLY A 111 9.85 1.57 -4.51
CA GLY A 111 9.62 1.50 -5.95
C GLY A 111 8.13 1.62 -6.31
N ALA A 112 7.22 1.06 -5.52
CA ALA A 112 5.78 1.25 -5.72
C ALA A 112 5.37 2.73 -5.56
N ALA A 113 5.79 3.39 -4.48
CA ALA A 113 5.51 4.81 -4.22
C ALA A 113 6.09 5.72 -5.32
N LYS A 114 7.35 5.49 -5.71
CA LYS A 114 8.01 6.24 -6.80
C LYS A 114 7.26 6.08 -8.13
N ARG A 115 6.87 4.86 -8.49
CA ARG A 115 6.13 4.58 -9.74
C ARG A 115 4.70 5.12 -9.71
N ALA A 116 4.09 5.20 -8.52
CA ALA A 116 2.79 5.85 -8.30
C ALA A 116 2.84 7.38 -8.34
N GLY A 117 4.02 7.98 -8.56
CA GLY A 117 4.21 9.43 -8.59
C GLY A 117 4.20 10.09 -7.20
N CYS A 118 4.37 9.33 -6.12
CA CYS A 118 4.51 9.89 -4.77
C CYS A 118 5.90 10.53 -4.62
N PRO A 119 6.00 11.83 -4.29
CA PRO A 119 7.29 12.47 -4.05
C PRO A 119 8.03 11.82 -2.87
N ILE A 120 9.31 11.49 -3.08
CA ILE A 120 10.14 10.85 -2.07
C ILE A 120 10.79 11.94 -1.23
N VAL A 121 10.43 12.00 0.05
CA VAL A 121 10.87 13.02 1.01
C VAL A 121 12.18 12.63 1.67
N ARG A 122 12.32 11.35 2.02
CA ARG A 122 13.55 10.79 2.62
C ARG A 122 13.77 9.38 2.11
N ARG A 123 15.00 9.11 1.67
CA ARG A 123 15.50 7.78 1.32
C ARG A 123 16.98 7.70 1.64
N VAL A 124 17.42 6.56 2.19
CA VAL A 124 18.83 6.23 2.35
C VAL A 124 19.12 4.97 1.54
N PRO A 125 19.99 5.00 0.51
CA PRO A 125 20.43 3.78 -0.16
C PRO A 125 21.36 2.96 0.74
N HIS A 126 21.54 1.67 0.43
CA HIS A 126 22.58 0.84 0.99
C HIS A 126 23.94 1.29 0.44
N ARG A 127 25.01 0.95 1.17
CA ARG A 127 26.36 0.99 0.63
C ARG A 127 26.55 -0.26 -0.23
N GLY A 128 26.59 -0.08 -1.56
CA GLY A 128 26.70 -1.17 -2.54
C GLY A 128 25.34 -1.64 -3.08
N SER A 129 25.38 -2.62 -3.99
CA SER A 129 24.17 -3.19 -4.58
C SER A 129 23.53 -4.22 -3.65
N VAL A 130 22.20 -4.27 -3.67
CA VAL A 130 21.41 -5.33 -3.03
C VAL A 130 20.78 -6.19 -4.13
N GLN A 131 20.64 -7.49 -3.88
CA GLN A 131 20.11 -8.42 -4.88
C GLN A 131 18.59 -8.38 -5.01
N SER A 132 17.87 -7.83 -4.04
CA SER A 132 16.41 -7.87 -3.99
C SER A 132 15.70 -6.88 -4.90
N VAL A 133 16.40 -5.85 -5.39
CA VAL A 133 15.86 -4.78 -6.25
C VAL A 133 16.94 -4.30 -7.24
N PRO A 134 16.56 -3.69 -8.37
CA PRO A 134 17.53 -3.09 -9.29
C PRO A 134 18.43 -2.02 -8.64
N PRO A 135 19.62 -1.73 -9.21
CA PRO A 135 20.48 -0.68 -8.70
C PRO A 135 19.77 0.68 -8.58
N GLY A 136 19.89 1.32 -7.43
CA GLY A 136 19.24 2.61 -7.14
C GLY A 136 17.76 2.52 -6.79
N GLU A 137 17.16 1.33 -6.78
CA GLU A 137 15.77 1.08 -6.35
C GLU A 137 15.65 0.63 -4.88
N ASP A 138 16.71 0.80 -4.09
CA ASP A 138 16.78 0.34 -2.72
C ASP A 138 16.50 1.43 -1.68
N ALA A 139 16.00 1.04 -0.51
CA ALA A 139 15.72 1.94 0.60
C ALA A 139 16.01 1.26 1.95
N THR A 140 17.12 1.65 2.56
CA THR A 140 17.55 1.21 3.89
C THR A 140 16.66 1.78 4.99
N VAL A 141 16.31 0.93 5.96
CA VAL A 141 15.55 1.33 7.16
C VAL A 141 16.07 0.59 8.38
N TRP A 142 16.09 1.27 9.52
CA TRP A 142 16.15 0.64 10.84
C TRP A 142 15.39 1.51 11.83
N TYR A 143 14.76 0.87 12.82
CA TYR A 143 13.94 1.60 13.77
C TYR A 143 14.80 2.54 14.63
N GLY A 144 14.40 3.80 14.73
CA GLY A 144 15.15 4.85 15.42
C GLY A 144 16.23 5.54 14.58
N GLY A 145 16.41 5.23 13.29
CA GLY A 145 17.34 5.93 12.41
C GLY A 145 16.89 6.08 10.96
N ALA A 146 17.48 5.35 10.01
CA ALA A 146 17.06 5.51 8.61
C ALA A 146 15.60 5.10 8.41
N ASP A 147 14.93 5.88 7.56
CA ASP A 147 13.51 5.76 7.30
C ASP A 147 13.25 6.05 5.82
N LEU A 148 12.19 5.44 5.30
CA LEU A 148 11.62 5.77 4.01
C LEU A 148 10.41 6.67 4.26
N ILE A 149 10.49 7.91 3.76
CA ILE A 149 9.41 8.88 3.85
C ILE A 149 9.02 9.34 2.45
N TRP A 150 7.72 9.29 2.16
CA TRP A 150 7.15 9.80 0.91
C TRP A 150 5.86 10.56 1.18
N ARG A 151 5.54 11.51 0.30
CA ARG A 151 4.37 12.38 0.35
C ARG A 151 3.27 11.77 -0.51
N ALA A 152 2.06 11.68 0.01
CA ALA A 152 0.89 11.29 -0.79
C ALA A 152 0.37 12.53 -1.57
N PRO A 153 0.41 12.55 -2.92
CA PRO A 153 -0.11 13.69 -3.69
C PRO A 153 -1.65 13.75 -3.71
N SER A 154 -2.30 12.63 -3.41
CA SER A 154 -3.74 12.47 -3.20
C SER A 154 -3.95 11.38 -2.13
N LYS A 155 -5.18 11.18 -1.66
CA LYS A 155 -5.47 10.09 -0.73
C LYS A 155 -5.12 8.74 -1.37
N VAL A 156 -4.31 7.93 -0.69
CA VAL A 156 -3.90 6.60 -1.14
C VAL A 156 -3.89 5.60 0.01
N THR A 157 -4.04 4.32 -0.31
CA THR A 157 -3.89 3.19 0.59
C THR A 157 -2.72 2.33 0.13
N VAL A 158 -1.85 1.94 1.05
CA VAL A 158 -0.82 0.94 0.82
C VAL A 158 -1.46 -0.44 0.96
N THR A 159 -1.30 -1.29 -0.04
CA THR A 159 -1.58 -2.72 0.07
C THR A 159 -0.27 -3.47 0.02
N ALA A 160 -0.10 -4.45 0.89
CA ALA A 160 1.14 -5.20 1.01
C ALA A 160 0.84 -6.65 1.37
N THR A 161 1.33 -7.59 0.57
CA THR A 161 1.06 -9.01 0.79
C THR A 161 2.24 -9.88 0.37
N VAL A 162 2.32 -11.06 0.99
CA VAL A 162 3.24 -12.12 0.60
C VAL A 162 2.41 -13.28 0.06
N HIS A 163 2.63 -13.64 -1.20
CA HIS A 163 1.97 -14.77 -1.85
C HIS A 163 3.01 -15.69 -2.49
N GLY A 164 3.14 -16.91 -1.96
CA GLY A 164 4.27 -17.79 -2.29
C GLY A 164 5.59 -17.06 -2.03
N ASP A 165 6.50 -17.08 -3.01
CA ASP A 165 7.79 -16.37 -2.96
C ASP A 165 7.75 -14.93 -3.45
N LYS A 166 6.57 -14.32 -3.54
CA LYS A 166 6.43 -12.94 -4.02
C LYS A 166 6.01 -12.03 -2.88
N LEU A 167 6.81 -11.00 -2.63
CA LEU A 167 6.41 -9.84 -1.87
C LEU A 167 5.82 -8.82 -2.84
N ILE A 168 4.56 -8.45 -2.66
CA ILE A 168 3.82 -7.57 -3.55
C ILE A 168 3.37 -6.35 -2.74
N VAL A 169 3.72 -5.15 -3.21
CA VAL A 169 3.28 -3.89 -2.60
C VAL A 169 2.65 -3.03 -3.68
N ALA A 170 1.47 -2.49 -3.43
CA ALA A 170 0.81 -1.56 -4.33
C ALA A 170 0.35 -0.29 -3.62
N ILE A 171 0.38 0.82 -4.36
CA ILE A 171 -0.24 2.07 -3.97
C ILE A 171 -1.58 2.16 -4.70
N VAL A 172 -2.65 2.23 -3.93
CA VAL A 172 -4.03 2.22 -4.44
C VAL A 172 -4.67 3.55 -4.10
N ARG A 173 -5.36 4.16 -5.06
CA ARG A 173 -6.28 5.26 -4.79
C ARG A 173 -7.64 4.66 -4.41
N PRO A 174 -8.15 4.92 -3.20
CA PRO A 174 -9.44 4.37 -2.78
C PRO A 174 -10.58 4.97 -3.61
N ALA A 175 -11.73 4.28 -3.57
CA ALA A 175 -12.98 4.81 -4.10
C ALA A 175 -13.30 6.18 -3.49
N GLY A 176 -13.70 7.13 -4.35
CA GLY A 176 -14.12 8.48 -3.96
C GLY A 176 -15.56 8.56 -3.51
#